data_AF-A0A452G9A5-F1
#
_entry.id   AF-A0A452G9A5-F1
#
_cell.length_a   1.000
_cell.length_b   1.000
_cell.length_c   1.000
_cell.angle_alpha   90.00
_cell.angle_beta   90.00
_cell.angle_gamma   90.00
#
_symmetry.space_group_name_H-M   'P 1'
#
loop_
_entity.id
_entity.type
_entity.pdbx_description
1 polymer ?
#
loop_
_entity_poly.entity_id
_entity_poly.type
_entity_poly.pdbx_seq_one_letter_code
_entity_poly.pdbx_strand_id
1 'polypeptide(L)'
;MGHMHTPGKGGSQLPLPYRRSVPTWLKLTSDDMKEDSHGVAQVHFVTGNKILRILKSKGLAPDLPEDFYHLIKKAVAVRKHLERNGKDKDAKFHLILIESRIHRLSPYYKTKRLLPPNWKYESSTASALVA
;
A
#
# COMPACT_ATOMS: atom_id res chain seq x y z
N MET A 1 7.72 -19.15 -7.30
CA MET A 1 7.22 -18.40 -6.12
C MET A 1 5.77 -18.04 -6.38
N GLY A 2 4.82 -18.57 -5.61
CA GLY A 2 3.38 -18.33 -5.81
C GLY A 2 2.86 -17.13 -5.01
N HIS A 3 1.56 -16.86 -5.11
CA HIS A 3 0.94 -15.84 -4.25
C HIS A 3 0.89 -16.28 -2.78
N MET A 4 0.86 -15.31 -1.87
CA MET A 4 1.02 -15.57 -0.42
C MET A 4 -0.13 -16.37 0.21
N HIS A 5 -1.38 -16.08 -0.15
CA HIS A 5 -2.57 -16.76 0.40
C HIS A 5 -3.49 -17.32 -0.70
N THR A 6 -2.99 -17.46 -1.93
CA THR A 6 -3.74 -18.09 -3.03
C THR A 6 -2.83 -19.05 -3.78
N PRO A 7 -3.37 -20.17 -4.30
CA PRO A 7 -2.58 -21.18 -5.01
C PRO A 7 -2.10 -20.73 -6.41
N GLY A 8 -2.50 -19.54 -6.86
CA GLY A 8 -2.15 -19.01 -8.17
C GLY A 8 -0.66 -18.73 -8.34
N LYS A 9 -0.20 -18.78 -9.59
CA LYS A 9 1.18 -18.53 -10.01
C LYS A 9 1.28 -17.42 -11.07
N GLY A 10 0.36 -16.44 -11.04
CA GLY A 10 0.29 -15.38 -12.05
C GLY A 10 1.53 -14.48 -12.07
N GLY A 11 1.97 -14.09 -13.28
CA GLY A 11 3.21 -13.35 -13.54
C GLY A 11 3.00 -11.98 -14.18
N SER A 12 1.98 -11.24 -13.78
CA SER A 12 1.65 -9.92 -14.36
C SER A 12 2.32 -8.78 -13.59
N GLN A 13 3.62 -8.59 -13.79
CA GLN A 13 4.37 -7.45 -13.24
C GLN A 13 4.74 -6.47 -14.35
N LEU A 14 4.76 -5.17 -14.04
CA LEU A 14 5.21 -4.15 -15.00
C LEU A 14 6.70 -4.37 -15.30
N PRO A 15 7.10 -4.59 -16.56
CA PRO A 15 8.51 -4.64 -16.92
C PRO A 15 9.06 -3.21 -16.87
N LEU A 16 10.09 -3.01 -16.05
CA LEU A 16 10.77 -1.72 -16.02
C LEU A 16 11.59 -1.53 -17.30
N PRO A 17 11.62 -0.33 -17.89
CA PRO A 17 12.47 -0.06 -19.04
C PRO A 17 13.93 -0.27 -18.66
N TYR A 18 14.72 -0.81 -19.60
CA TYR A 18 16.15 -1.02 -19.40
C TYR A 18 16.90 0.32 -19.20
N ARG A 19 16.57 1.31 -20.04
CA ARG A 19 17.15 2.66 -19.96
C ARG A 19 16.52 3.43 -18.79
N ARG A 20 17.39 3.93 -17.89
CA ARG A 20 17.03 4.69 -16.68
C ARG A 20 17.18 6.21 -16.82
N SER A 21 17.60 6.69 -17.99
CA SER A 21 17.69 8.13 -18.27
C SER A 21 16.35 8.71 -18.69
N VAL A 22 16.13 9.97 -18.35
CA VAL A 22 14.93 10.72 -18.77
C VAL A 22 14.94 10.85 -20.29
N PRO A 23 13.82 10.57 -20.99
CA PRO A 23 13.72 10.78 -22.42
C PRO A 23 13.91 12.26 -22.78
N THR A 24 14.65 12.54 -23.84
CA THR A 24 14.99 13.91 -24.26
C THR A 24 13.78 14.76 -24.68
N TRP A 25 12.67 14.14 -25.04
CA TRP A 25 11.41 14.82 -25.37
C TRP A 25 10.61 15.24 -24.14
N LEU A 26 10.93 14.71 -22.95
CA LEU A 26 10.26 15.07 -21.70
C LEU A 26 10.88 16.35 -21.13
N LYS A 27 10.17 17.48 -21.28
CA LYS A 27 10.65 18.81 -20.84
C LYS A 27 10.25 19.18 -19.40
N LEU A 28 9.82 18.21 -18.59
CA LEU A 28 9.31 18.47 -17.25
C LEU A 28 10.44 18.77 -16.27
N THR A 29 10.22 19.75 -15.40
CA THR A 29 11.08 20.02 -14.24
C THR A 29 10.59 19.26 -13.02
N SER A 30 11.44 19.10 -11.99
CA SER A 30 11.08 18.34 -10.78
C SER A 30 9.90 18.92 -10.00
N ASP A 31 9.57 20.21 -10.21
CA ASP A 31 8.52 20.91 -9.49
C ASP A 31 7.11 20.61 -10.01
N ASP A 32 6.96 20.24 -11.30
CA ASP A 32 5.67 19.96 -11.96
C ASP A 32 5.15 18.52 -11.75
N MET A 33 5.86 17.68 -10.98
CA MET A 33 5.67 16.23 -10.92
C MET A 33 4.50 15.77 -10.04
N LYS A 34 3.27 16.22 -10.30
CA LYS A 34 2.11 15.90 -9.46
C LYS A 34 0.97 15.12 -10.14
N GLU A 35 0.94 14.99 -11.46
CA GLU A 35 -0.20 14.36 -12.15
C GLU A 35 0.18 13.31 -13.19
N ASP A 36 -0.63 12.25 -13.27
CA ASP A 36 -0.56 11.17 -14.27
C ASP A 36 -0.63 11.67 -15.71
N SER A 37 -1.20 12.87 -15.93
CA SER A 37 -1.38 13.49 -17.24
C SER A 37 -0.07 13.85 -17.97
N HIS A 38 1.07 13.86 -17.28
CA HIS A 38 2.33 14.37 -17.82
C HIS A 38 3.19 13.33 -18.57
N GLY A 39 2.72 12.09 -18.74
CA GLY A 39 3.44 11.06 -19.50
C GLY A 39 4.75 10.60 -18.87
N VAL A 40 4.89 10.77 -17.55
CA VAL A 40 6.09 10.39 -16.79
C VAL A 40 6.08 8.88 -16.53
N ALA A 41 7.01 8.15 -17.13
CA ALA A 41 7.10 6.70 -16.93
C ALA A 41 7.53 6.32 -15.49
N GLN A 42 8.51 7.04 -14.92
CA GLN A 42 9.07 6.76 -13.59
C GLN A 42 9.59 8.05 -12.93
N VAL A 43 8.96 8.47 -11.84
CA VAL A 43 9.32 9.69 -11.09
C VAL A 43 10.77 9.69 -10.62
N HIS A 44 11.28 8.51 -10.21
CA HIS A 44 12.61 8.40 -9.65
C HIS A 44 13.75 8.67 -10.67
N PHE A 45 13.50 8.55 -11.97
CA PHE A 45 14.50 8.87 -13.00
C PHE A 45 14.66 10.39 -13.18
N VAL A 46 13.59 11.15 -12.94
CA VAL A 46 13.59 12.61 -13.10
C VAL A 46 14.07 13.30 -11.83
N THR A 47 13.49 12.95 -10.69
CA THR A 47 13.77 13.62 -9.41
C THR A 47 14.95 13.00 -8.64
N GLY A 48 15.42 11.81 -9.05
CA GLY A 48 16.46 11.05 -8.33
C GLY A 48 16.00 10.40 -7.00
N ASN A 49 14.78 10.71 -6.55
CA ASN A 49 14.19 10.20 -5.30
C ASN A 49 12.86 9.48 -5.56
N LYS A 50 12.52 8.53 -4.68
CA LYS A 50 11.20 7.86 -4.71
C LYS A 50 10.09 8.79 -4.18
N ILE A 51 8.87 8.58 -4.64
CA ILE A 51 7.67 9.36 -4.29
C ILE A 51 7.52 9.55 -2.77
N LEU A 52 7.61 8.46 -1.99
CA LEU A 52 7.50 8.54 -0.52
C LEU A 52 8.56 9.44 0.12
N ARG A 53 9.76 9.56 -0.46
CA ARG A 53 10.82 10.43 0.06
C ARG A 53 10.52 11.90 -0.25
N ILE A 54 9.99 12.18 -1.44
CA ILE A 54 9.53 13.52 -1.84
C ILE A 54 8.39 13.97 -0.91
N LEU A 55 7.41 13.10 -0.65
CA LEU A 55 6.30 13.38 0.26
C LEU A 55 6.77 13.66 1.69
N LYS A 56 7.75 12.89 2.19
CA LYS A 56 8.36 13.13 3.51
C LYS A 56 9.08 14.47 3.58
N SER A 57 9.86 14.83 2.56
CA SER A 57 10.54 16.13 2.49
C SER A 57 9.57 17.30 2.44
N LYS A 58 8.39 17.13 1.84
CA LYS A 58 7.33 18.14 1.79
C LYS A 58 6.40 18.13 3.02
N GLY A 59 6.59 17.21 3.97
CA GLY A 59 5.73 17.09 5.16
C GLY A 59 4.31 16.57 4.89
N LEU A 60 4.05 16.02 3.70
CA LEU A 60 2.74 15.51 3.26
C LEU A 60 2.67 13.97 3.32
N ALA A 61 3.61 13.33 3.99
CA ALA A 61 3.64 11.88 4.06
C ALA A 61 2.54 11.37 5.00
N PRO A 62 1.84 10.28 4.63
CA PRO A 62 0.87 9.68 5.52
C PRO A 62 1.57 9.07 6.75
N ASP A 63 0.93 9.20 7.91
CA ASP A 63 1.43 8.64 9.18
C ASP A 63 1.46 7.11 9.16
N LEU A 64 0.47 6.51 8.49
CA LEU A 64 0.41 5.06 8.28
C LEU A 64 0.95 4.68 6.90
N PRO A 65 1.73 3.59 6.80
CA PRO A 65 2.11 3.03 5.51
C PRO A 65 0.89 2.68 4.67
N GLU A 66 0.92 3.06 3.39
CA GLU A 66 -0.21 2.93 2.47
C GLU A 66 -0.70 1.49 2.31
N ASP A 67 0.21 0.52 2.19
CA ASP A 67 -0.14 -0.91 2.12
C ASP A 67 -0.94 -1.37 3.35
N PHE A 68 -0.58 -0.83 4.52
CA PHE A 68 -1.18 -1.18 5.79
C PHE A 68 -2.57 -0.56 5.95
N TYR A 69 -2.70 0.72 5.58
CA TYR A 69 -3.98 1.42 5.49
C TYR A 69 -4.97 0.67 4.59
N HIS A 70 -4.55 0.25 3.40
CA HIS A 70 -5.43 -0.44 2.45
C HIS A 70 -5.87 -1.84 2.93
N LEU A 71 -5.02 -2.56 3.66
CA LEU A 71 -5.41 -3.84 4.27
C LEU A 71 -6.44 -3.65 5.38
N ILE A 72 -6.25 -2.66 6.24
CA ILE A 72 -7.20 -2.33 7.32
C ILE A 72 -8.53 -1.87 6.70
N LYS A 73 -8.50 -1.01 5.68
CA LYS A 73 -9.69 -0.57 4.93
C LYS A 73 -10.49 -1.73 4.37
N LYS A 74 -9.79 -2.71 3.79
CA LYS A 74 -10.42 -3.93 3.27
C LYS A 74 -11.03 -4.77 4.39
N ALA A 75 -10.32 -4.94 5.51
CA ALA A 75 -10.81 -5.69 6.67
C ALA A 75 -12.09 -5.06 7.26
N VAL A 76 -12.12 -3.73 7.41
CA VAL A 76 -13.28 -2.98 7.90
C VAL A 76 -14.48 -3.15 6.96
N ALA A 77 -14.26 -3.07 5.64
CA ALA A 77 -15.32 -3.27 4.65
C ALA A 77 -15.91 -4.70 4.71
N VAL A 78 -15.06 -5.72 4.79
CA VAL A 78 -15.50 -7.13 4.90
C VAL A 78 -16.23 -7.38 6.22
N ARG A 79 -15.79 -6.76 7.32
CA ARG A 79 -16.46 -6.88 8.62
C ARG A 79 -17.87 -6.25 8.59
N LYS A 80 -18.01 -5.05 8.01
CA LYS A 80 -19.31 -4.40 7.82
C LYS A 80 -20.25 -5.22 6.93
N HIS A 81 -19.72 -5.92 5.93
CA HIS A 81 -20.49 -6.88 5.12
C HIS A 81 -20.98 -8.07 5.97
N LEU A 82 -20.10 -8.65 6.79
CA LEU A 82 -20.42 -9.80 7.65
C LEU A 82 -21.41 -9.48 8.76
N GLU A 83 -21.46 -8.23 9.25
CA GLU A 83 -22.48 -7.78 10.22
C GLU A 83 -23.90 -7.93 9.69
N ARG A 84 -24.09 -7.69 8.38
CA ARG A 84 -25.38 -7.88 7.68
C ARG A 84 -25.56 -9.33 7.24
N ASN A 85 -24.48 -9.96 6.80
CA ASN A 85 -24.47 -11.27 6.17
C ASN A 85 -23.71 -12.31 7.02
N GLY A 86 -24.17 -12.55 8.25
CA GLY A 86 -23.47 -13.40 9.22
C GLY A 86 -23.31 -14.89 8.83
N LYS A 87 -24.04 -15.35 7.80
CA LYS A 87 -23.99 -16.74 7.29
C LYS A 87 -22.94 -16.94 6.19
N ASP A 88 -22.35 -15.86 5.66
CA ASP A 88 -21.35 -15.91 4.61
C ASP A 88 -20.03 -16.47 5.15
N LYS A 89 -19.75 -17.74 4.86
CA LYS A 89 -18.53 -18.45 5.32
C LYS A 89 -17.30 -18.05 4.50
N ASP A 90 -17.50 -17.68 3.24
CA ASP A 90 -16.41 -17.32 2.34
C ASP A 90 -15.82 -15.96 2.72
N ALA A 91 -16.68 -14.97 2.98
CA ALA A 91 -16.24 -13.68 3.50
C ALA A 91 -15.53 -13.79 4.87
N LYS A 92 -15.95 -14.71 5.75
CA LYS A 92 -15.24 -15.00 7.01
C LYS A 92 -13.84 -15.57 6.76
N PHE A 93 -13.71 -16.50 5.83
CA PHE A 93 -12.40 -17.05 5.46
C PHE A 93 -11.48 -15.96 4.89
N HIS A 94 -11.99 -15.12 3.98
CA HIS A 94 -11.23 -14.01 3.42
C HIS A 94 -10.84 -12.95 4.47
N LEU A 95 -11.69 -12.67 5.47
CA LEU A 95 -11.35 -11.80 6.60
C LEU A 95 -10.14 -12.33 7.37
N ILE A 96 -10.12 -13.63 7.69
CA ILE A 96 -8.99 -14.29 8.38
C ILE A 96 -7.69 -14.12 7.57
N LEU A 97 -7.75 -14.28 6.25
CA LEU A 97 -6.58 -14.10 5.39
C LEU A 97 -6.08 -12.65 5.38
N ILE A 98 -6.97 -11.66 5.43
CA ILE A 98 -6.60 -10.24 5.47
C ILE A 98 -5.99 -9.90 6.83
N GLU A 99 -6.63 -10.28 7.93
CA GLU A 99 -6.11 -10.06 9.29
C GLU A 99 -4.75 -10.74 9.48
N SER A 100 -4.56 -11.93 8.93
CA SER A 100 -3.27 -12.62 8.91
C SER A 100 -2.18 -11.82 8.18
N ARG A 101 -2.50 -11.12 7.07
CA ARG A 101 -1.53 -10.24 6.39
C ARG A 101 -1.16 -9.03 7.25
N ILE A 102 -2.14 -8.43 7.93
CA ILE A 102 -1.92 -7.30 8.84
C ILE A 102 -0.97 -7.71 9.98
N HIS A 103 -1.24 -8.85 10.62
CA HIS A 103 -0.39 -9.36 11.70
C HIS A 103 1.02 -9.73 11.23
N ARG A 104 1.20 -10.19 9.99
CA ARG A 104 2.53 -10.47 9.42
C ARG A 104 3.32 -9.19 9.06
N LEU A 105 2.63 -8.14 8.63
CA LEU A 105 3.28 -6.87 8.26
C LEU A 105 3.60 -5.99 9.48
N SER A 106 2.83 -6.09 10.56
CA SER A 106 3.03 -5.29 11.77
C SER A 106 4.46 -5.40 12.35
N PRO A 107 5.04 -6.61 12.57
CA PRO A 107 6.42 -6.75 13.02
C PRO A 107 7.43 -6.08 12.10
N TYR A 108 7.28 -6.21 10.78
CA TYR A 108 8.19 -5.62 9.80
C TYR A 108 8.27 -4.09 9.95
N TYR A 109 7.11 -3.42 10.07
CA TYR A 109 7.08 -1.97 10.22
C TYR A 109 7.50 -1.49 11.61
N LYS A 110 7.30 -2.29 12.66
CA LYS A 110 7.87 -2.03 13.99
C LYS A 110 9.39 -2.09 13.97
N THR A 111 9.99 -3.11 13.33
CA THR A 111 11.44 -3.21 13.18
C THR A 111 12.02 -2.03 12.40
N LYS A 112 11.30 -1.55 11.38
CA LYS A 112 11.69 -0.36 10.61
C LYS A 112 11.39 0.97 11.28
N ARG A 113 10.87 0.97 12.52
CA ARG A 113 10.49 2.17 13.30
C ARG A 113 9.50 3.08 12.58
N LEU A 114 8.69 2.51 11.68
CA LEU A 114 7.60 3.21 11.01
C LEU A 114 6.32 3.18 11.86
N LEU A 115 6.20 2.21 12.75
CA LEU A 115 5.11 2.12 13.72
C LEU A 115 5.65 2.07 15.16
N PRO A 116 4.89 2.59 16.14
CA PRO A 116 5.23 2.46 17.55
C PRO A 116 5.38 0.97 17.98
N PRO A 117 6.32 0.63 18.88
CA PRO A 117 6.52 -0.76 19.32
C PRO A 117 5.27 -1.37 19.97
N ASN A 118 4.51 -0.56 20.70
CA ASN A 118 3.26 -0.90 21.37
C ASN A 118 2.04 -0.93 20.42
N TRP A 119 2.22 -0.63 19.14
CA TRP A 119 1.10 -0.62 18.20
C TRP A 119 0.49 -2.03 18.05
N LYS A 120 -0.83 -2.12 18.12
CA LYS A 120 -1.56 -3.39 17.97
C LYS A 120 -2.77 -3.17 17.06
N TYR A 121 -3.02 -4.14 16.18
CA TYR A 121 -4.23 -4.16 15.39
C TYR A 121 -5.39 -4.61 16.28
N GLU A 122 -6.34 -3.70 16.52
CA GLU A 122 -7.58 -4.00 17.21
C GLU A 122 -8.74 -3.73 16.27
N SER A 123 -9.59 -4.72 16.13
CA SER A 123 -10.64 -4.69 15.12
C SER A 123 -11.74 -3.67 15.39
N SER A 124 -11.94 -3.31 16.67
CA SER A 124 -12.91 -2.31 17.11
C SER A 124 -12.45 -0.88 16.79
N THR A 125 -11.13 -0.63 16.81
CA THR A 125 -10.54 0.69 16.56
C THR A 125 -10.16 0.88 15.09
N ALA A 126 -10.10 -0.21 14.31
CA ALA A 126 -9.74 -0.21 12.90
C ALA A 126 -10.57 0.77 12.04
N SER A 127 -11.85 0.94 12.35
CA SER A 127 -12.73 1.88 11.63
C SER A 127 -12.31 3.34 11.81
N ALA A 128 -11.82 3.72 13.00
CA ALA A 128 -11.37 5.07 13.30
C ALA A 128 -10.02 5.41 12.66
N LEU A 129 -9.21 4.40 12.34
CA LEU A 129 -7.89 4.57 11.68
C LEU A 129 -7.99 4.79 10.17
N VAL A 130 -9.16 4.51 9.58
CA VAL A 130 -9.36 4.52 8.12
C VAL A 130 -10.45 5.50 7.68
N ALA A 131 -11.18 6.06 8.64
CA ALA A 131 -12.20 7.08 8.43
C ALA A 131 -11.64 8.36 7.81
#